data_AF-A0A5R2N8Z4-F1
#
_entry.id   AF-A0A5R2N8Z4-F1
#
_cell.length_a   1.000
_cell.length_b   1.000
_cell.length_c   1.000
_cell.angle_alpha   90.00
_cell.angle_beta   90.00
_cell.angle_gamma   90.00
#
_symmetry.space_group_name_H-M   'P 1'
#
loop_
_entity.id
_entity.type
_entity.pdbx_description
1 polymer ?
#
loop_
_entity_poly.entity_id
_entity_poly.type
_entity_poly.pdbx_seq_one_letter_code
_entity_poly.pdbx_strand_id
1 'polypeptide(L)'
;MTLAEQIDDDTMEPVAGSRTVTLRGISMSTGLFSRALVDRIGCFDEEFDQCEDTDYLLRIFETGPNYRLLETVAIYYRRHAGNITRKREGRLRDHMRAIHNSTRRRRADPSLREIPRIFELKSTPDWRLF
;
A
#
# COMPACT_ATOMS: atom_id res chain seq x y z
N MET A 1 -6.35 5.77 -1.54
CA MET A 1 -5.47 6.95 -1.45
C MET A 1 -5.72 7.84 -2.65
N THR A 2 -6.08 9.09 -2.39
CA THR A 2 -6.13 10.14 -3.41
C THR A 2 -4.90 11.01 -3.23
N LEU A 3 -4.13 11.21 -4.29
CA LEU A 3 -3.07 12.21 -4.33
C LEU A 3 -3.64 13.44 -5.03
N ALA A 4 -3.40 14.61 -4.46
CA ALA A 4 -3.71 15.90 -5.07
C ALA A 4 -2.42 16.73 -5.15
N GLU A 5 -2.29 17.52 -6.20
CA GLU A 5 -1.18 18.47 -6.33
C GLU A 5 -1.28 19.60 -5.31
N GLN A 6 -2.51 20.06 -5.04
CA GLN A 6 -2.83 21.09 -4.06
C GLN A 6 -4.04 20.68 -3.25
N ILE A 7 -3.98 20.92 -1.94
CA ILE A 7 -5.07 20.74 -0.99
C ILE A 7 -5.32 22.12 -0.38
N ASP A 8 -6.58 22.48 -0.25
CA ASP A 8 -7.01 23.67 0.48
C ASP A 8 -6.84 23.42 1.99
N ASP A 9 -6.04 24.24 2.67
CA ASP A 9 -5.65 24.00 4.07
C ASP A 9 -6.81 24.18 5.07
N ASP A 10 -7.90 24.87 4.68
CA ASP A 10 -9.05 25.10 5.54
C ASP A 10 -10.10 23.99 5.41
N THR A 11 -10.37 23.56 4.17
CA THR A 11 -11.39 22.55 3.85
C THR A 11 -10.82 21.13 3.79
N MET A 12 -9.51 21.00 3.62
CA MET A 12 -8.80 19.74 3.40
C MET A 12 -9.26 18.99 2.14
N GLU A 13 -9.89 19.70 1.21
CA GLU A 13 -10.30 19.17 -0.10
C GLU A 13 -9.25 19.49 -1.18
N PRO A 14 -9.16 18.69 -2.26
CA PRO A 14 -8.38 19.09 -3.42
C PRO A 14 -8.90 20.43 -3.97
N VAL A 15 -7.99 21.38 -4.20
CA VAL A 15 -8.35 22.68 -4.79
C VAL A 15 -9.04 22.45 -6.14
N ALA A 16 -10.08 23.22 -6.44
CA ALA A 16 -10.81 23.12 -7.71
C ALA A 16 -9.85 23.24 -8.91
N GLY A 17 -9.91 22.27 -9.84
CA GLY A 17 -8.99 22.20 -10.98
C GLY A 17 -7.62 21.59 -10.68
N SER A 18 -7.32 21.25 -9.42
CA SER A 18 -6.08 20.53 -9.07
C SER A 18 -6.06 19.14 -9.69
N ARG A 19 -4.86 18.72 -10.10
CA ARG A 19 -4.65 17.38 -10.63
C ARG A 19 -4.73 16.37 -9.49
N THR A 20 -5.59 15.37 -9.64
CA THR A 20 -5.75 14.30 -8.66
C THR A 20 -5.61 12.92 -9.29
N VAL A 21 -5.13 11.95 -8.51
CA VAL A 21 -5.10 10.54 -8.90
C VAL A 21 -5.57 9.69 -7.71
N THR A 22 -6.49 8.77 -7.98
CA THR A 22 -7.01 7.87 -6.94
C THR A 22 -6.48 6.46 -7.17
N LEU A 23 -5.69 5.99 -6.21
CA LEU A 23 -5.22 4.61 -6.11
C LEU A 23 -6.03 3.89 -5.03
N ARG A 24 -6.68 2.79 -5.39
CA ARG A 24 -7.15 1.80 -4.43
C ARG A 24 -5.93 1.01 -3.98
N GLY A 25 -5.61 1.10 -2.71
CA GLY A 25 -4.50 0.39 -2.10
C GLY A 25 -4.70 0.39 -0.60
N ILE A 26 -4.08 -0.57 0.07
CA ILE A 26 -4.10 -0.65 1.53
C ILE A 26 -2.90 0.15 2.02
N SER A 27 -3.17 1.18 2.83
CA SER A 27 -2.12 1.93 3.52
C SER A 27 -1.98 1.39 4.93
N MET A 28 -0.76 1.02 5.31
CA MET A 28 -0.44 0.60 6.68
C MET A 28 -0.73 1.71 7.70
N SER A 29 -0.62 2.98 7.32
CA SER A 29 -0.92 4.12 8.19
C SER A 29 -2.38 4.20 8.62
N THR A 30 -3.28 3.47 7.95
CA THR A 30 -4.73 3.46 8.24
C THR A 30 -5.28 2.05 8.47
N GLY A 31 -4.42 1.03 8.46
CA GLY A 31 -4.82 -0.36 8.62
C GLY A 31 -5.03 -0.71 10.10
N LEU A 32 -6.17 -1.31 10.42
CA LEU A 32 -6.43 -1.92 11.72
C LEU A 32 -6.43 -3.44 11.57
N PHE A 33 -5.63 -4.10 12.40
CA PHE A 33 -5.44 -5.55 12.38
C PHE A 33 -5.76 -6.12 13.74
N SER A 34 -6.42 -7.28 13.79
CA SER A 34 -6.59 -7.99 15.06
C SER A 34 -5.23 -8.48 15.55
N ARG A 35 -5.03 -8.49 16.87
CA ARG A 35 -3.82 -9.05 17.48
C ARG A 35 -3.54 -10.48 17.00
N ALA A 36 -4.56 -11.33 16.99
CA ALA A 36 -4.45 -12.71 16.52
C ALA A 36 -3.98 -12.83 15.06
N LEU A 37 -4.36 -11.88 14.19
CA LEU A 37 -3.84 -11.85 12.83
C LEU A 37 -2.35 -11.47 12.83
N VAL A 38 -1.96 -10.45 13.59
CA VAL A 38 -0.56 -10.03 13.71
C VAL A 38 0.32 -11.17 14.22
N ASP A 39 -0.10 -11.83 15.31
CA ASP A 39 0.64 -12.95 15.92
C ASP A 39 0.80 -14.12 14.94
N ARG A 40 -0.22 -14.38 14.12
CA ARG A 40 -0.18 -15.44 13.09
C ARG A 40 0.77 -15.13 11.94
N ILE A 41 0.86 -13.86 11.54
CA ILE A 41 1.67 -13.44 10.38
C ILE A 41 3.13 -13.17 10.75
N GLY A 42 3.37 -12.74 11.99
CA GLY A 42 4.69 -12.36 12.51
C GLY A 42 5.03 -10.89 12.24
N CYS A 43 6.31 -10.53 12.40
CA CYS A 43 6.78 -9.16 12.22
C CYS A 43 7.05 -8.80 10.75
N PHE A 44 7.40 -7.55 10.50
CA PHE A 44 8.00 -7.13 9.23
C PHE A 44 9.33 -7.86 8.99
N ASP A 45 9.68 -8.01 7.72
CA ASP A 45 10.99 -8.51 7.35
C ASP A 45 11.96 -7.31 7.35
N GLU A 46 12.88 -7.31 8.31
CA GLU A 46 13.83 -6.21 8.54
C GLU A 46 14.97 -6.15 7.50
N GLU A 47 15.05 -7.12 6.57
CA GLU A 47 15.99 -7.07 5.46
C GLU A 47 15.55 -6.10 4.35
N PHE A 48 14.35 -5.51 4.44
CA PHE A 48 13.82 -4.50 3.52
C PHE A 48 14.28 -3.10 3.89
N ASP A 49 14.86 -2.40 2.91
CA ASP A 49 15.15 -0.96 3.02
C ASP A 49 13.87 -0.14 2.78
N GLN A 50 12.97 -0.66 1.94
CA GLN A 50 11.61 -0.17 1.67
C GLN A 50 10.68 -1.34 1.33
N CYS A 51 9.37 -1.11 1.31
CA CYS A 51 8.37 -2.10 0.86
C CYS A 51 8.25 -3.35 1.77
N GLU A 52 8.76 -3.28 2.99
CA GLU A 52 8.50 -4.23 4.08
C GLU A 52 6.99 -4.35 4.36
N ASP A 53 6.28 -3.23 4.25
CA ASP A 53 4.83 -3.13 4.35
C ASP A 53 4.11 -3.92 3.26
N THR A 54 4.66 -3.89 2.04
CA THR A 54 4.13 -4.59 0.89
C THR A 54 4.26 -6.10 1.09
N ASP A 55 5.45 -6.60 1.48
CA ASP A 55 5.59 -8.03 1.79
C ASP A 55 4.66 -8.47 2.93
N TYR A 56 4.56 -7.67 3.99
CA TYR A 56 3.68 -7.97 5.11
C TYR A 56 2.20 -8.05 4.70
N LEU A 57 1.73 -7.11 3.88
CA LEU A 57 0.37 -7.16 3.32
C LEU A 57 0.18 -8.40 2.44
N LEU A 58 1.14 -8.75 1.58
CA LEU A 58 1.05 -9.95 0.76
C LEU A 58 0.90 -11.20 1.65
N ARG A 59 1.72 -11.34 2.71
CA ARG A 59 1.59 -12.44 3.69
C ARG A 59 0.21 -12.47 4.36
N ILE A 60 -0.33 -11.32 4.74
CA ILE A 60 -1.70 -11.24 5.28
C ILE A 60 -2.70 -11.82 4.28
N PHE A 61 -2.71 -11.34 3.03
CA PHE A 61 -3.72 -11.73 2.04
C PHE A 61 -3.55 -13.17 1.54
N GLU A 62 -2.33 -13.69 1.53
CA GLU A 62 -2.03 -15.11 1.29
C GLU A 62 -2.79 -16.02 2.27
N THR A 63 -3.09 -15.56 3.50
CA THR A 63 -3.88 -16.35 4.48
C THR A 63 -5.40 -16.28 4.29
N GLY A 64 -5.89 -15.51 3.31
CA GLY A 64 -7.33 -15.33 3.06
C GLY A 64 -8.09 -14.70 4.24
N PRO A 65 -7.68 -13.52 4.74
CA PRO A 65 -8.29 -12.90 5.90
C PRO A 65 -9.70 -12.40 5.59
N ASN A 66 -10.55 -12.32 6.61
CA ASN A 66 -11.75 -11.50 6.54
C ASN A 66 -11.35 -10.03 6.69
N TYR A 67 -11.71 -9.19 5.73
CA TYR A 67 -11.35 -7.78 5.74
C TYR A 67 -12.50 -6.89 5.25
N ARG A 68 -12.45 -5.62 5.63
CA ARG A 68 -13.33 -4.56 5.11
C ARG A 68 -12.46 -3.39 4.67
N LEU A 69 -12.72 -2.89 3.46
CA LEU A 69 -12.14 -1.65 2.98
C LEU A 69 -13.19 -0.56 3.14
N LEU A 70 -12.87 0.44 3.96
CA LEU A 70 -13.73 1.59 4.17
C LEU A 70 -13.43 2.67 3.12
N GLU A 71 -14.48 3.37 2.68
CA GLU A 71 -14.33 4.51 1.76
C GLU A 71 -14.13 5.84 2.51
N THR A 72 -14.18 5.80 3.84
CA THR A 72 -13.95 6.95 4.72
C THR A 72 -12.51 7.43 4.63
N VAL A 73 -12.32 8.74 4.49
CA VAL A 73 -11.00 9.37 4.61
C VAL A 73 -10.52 9.22 6.04
N ALA A 74 -9.46 8.45 6.24
CA ALA A 74 -8.91 8.17 7.57
C ALA A 74 -7.65 9.01 7.90
N ILE A 75 -6.96 9.54 6.89
CA ILE A 75 -5.73 10.31 7.08
C ILE A 75 -5.52 11.32 5.95
N TYR A 76 -4.99 12.50 6.30
CA TYR A 76 -4.38 13.45 5.38
C TYR A 76 -2.87 13.36 5.52
N TYR A 77 -2.18 13.00 4.44
CA TYR A 77 -0.74 12.77 4.44
C TYR A 77 0.01 13.83 3.61
N ARG A 78 0.81 14.66 4.28
CA ARG A 78 1.65 15.66 3.62
C ARG A 78 2.89 14.99 3.00
N ARG A 79 3.08 15.16 1.69
CA ARG A 79 4.31 14.72 1.01
C ARG A 79 5.31 15.88 0.96
N HIS A 80 6.54 15.66 1.42
CA HIS A 80 7.63 16.64 1.31
C HIS A 80 8.90 16.02 0.73
N ALA A 81 9.88 16.86 0.39
CA ALA A 81 11.09 16.44 -0.34
C ALA A 81 11.95 15.41 0.40
N GLY A 82 11.85 15.36 1.73
CA GLY A 82 12.58 14.41 2.59
C GLY A 82 11.92 13.04 2.74
N ASN A 83 10.73 12.80 2.15
CA ASN A 83 10.07 11.51 2.28
C ASN A 83 10.92 10.40 1.67
N ILE A 84 11.10 9.30 2.42
CA ILE A 84 11.78 8.08 1.96
C ILE A 84 11.20 7.56 0.63
N THR A 85 9.91 7.80 0.42
CA THR A 85 9.17 7.51 -0.81
C THR A 85 9.57 8.36 -2.03
N ARG A 86 10.63 9.15 -1.96
CA ARG A 86 11.23 9.81 -3.12
C ARG A 86 12.52 9.13 -3.62
N LYS A 87 13.19 8.32 -2.78
CA LYS A 87 14.41 7.58 -3.16
C LYS A 87 14.01 6.37 -4.03
N ARG A 88 14.21 6.49 -5.34
CA ARG A 88 13.72 5.52 -6.34
C ARG A 88 14.56 4.24 -6.42
N GLU A 89 15.88 4.35 -6.23
CA GLU A 89 16.82 3.28 -6.59
C GLU A 89 16.75 2.03 -5.70
N GLY A 90 16.21 2.11 -4.48
CA GLY A 90 15.92 0.94 -3.63
C GLY A 90 14.50 0.41 -3.75
N ARG A 91 13.52 1.29 -4.02
CA ARG A 91 12.09 0.93 -4.01
C ARG A 91 11.76 -0.17 -5.00
N LEU A 92 12.15 -0.02 -6.27
CA LEU A 92 11.71 -0.93 -7.32
C LEU A 92 12.23 -2.35 -7.05
N ARG A 93 13.50 -2.46 -6.64
CA ARG A 93 14.13 -3.72 -6.28
C ARG A 93 13.38 -4.39 -5.15
N ASP A 94 13.13 -3.67 -4.06
CA ASP A 94 12.48 -4.23 -2.88
C ASP A 94 11.01 -4.55 -3.14
N HIS A 95 10.31 -3.74 -3.93
CA HIS A 95 8.96 -4.06 -4.40
C HIS A 95 8.93 -5.39 -5.19
N MET A 96 9.85 -5.56 -6.15
CA MET A 96 9.95 -6.81 -6.91
C MET A 96 10.34 -7.99 -6.02
N ARG A 97 11.17 -7.76 -5.00
CA ARG A 97 11.51 -8.77 -3.99
C ARG A 97 10.30 -9.23 -3.19
N ALA A 98 9.44 -8.31 -2.75
CA ALA A 98 8.18 -8.66 -2.06
C ALA A 98 7.27 -9.53 -2.94
N ILE A 99 7.12 -9.18 -4.23
CA ILE A 99 6.33 -9.97 -5.20
C ILE A 99 6.95 -11.37 -5.42
N HIS A 100 8.27 -11.43 -5.54
CA HIS A 100 9.00 -12.67 -5.70
C HIS A 100 8.84 -13.59 -4.48
N ASN A 101 8.99 -13.04 -3.26
CA ASN A 101 8.82 -13.77 -2.01
C ASN A 101 7.40 -14.33 -1.88
N SER A 102 6.37 -13.53 -2.19
CA SER A 102 4.98 -13.99 -2.22
C SER A 102 4.75 -15.15 -3.18
N THR A 103 5.32 -15.04 -4.39
CA THR A 103 5.20 -16.11 -5.40
C THR A 103 5.89 -17.39 -4.94
N ARG A 104 7.06 -17.28 -4.30
CA ARG A 104 7.77 -18.45 -3.73
C ARG A 104 6.98 -19.11 -2.61
N ARG A 105 6.42 -18.34 -1.68
CA ARG A 105 5.58 -18.87 -0.59
C ARG A 105 4.39 -19.65 -1.12
N ARG A 106 3.62 -19.06 -2.04
CA ARG A 106 2.43 -19.72 -2.63
C ARG A 106 2.77 -20.94 -3.48
N ARG A 107 3.95 -20.99 -4.10
CA ARG A 107 4.41 -22.20 -4.81
C ARG A 107 4.83 -23.31 -3.85
N ALA A 108 5.41 -22.96 -2.70
CA ALA A 108 5.87 -23.91 -1.69
C ALA A 108 4.72 -24.44 -0.82
N ASP A 109 3.69 -23.61 -0.58
CA ASP A 109 2.54 -23.94 0.26
C ASP A 109 1.23 -23.75 -0.53
N PRO A 110 0.64 -24.84 -1.05
CA PRO A 110 -0.64 -24.81 -1.77
C PRO A 110 -1.84 -24.39 -0.91
N SER A 111 -1.72 -24.31 0.42
CA SER A 111 -2.81 -23.85 1.29
C SER A 111 -3.00 -22.33 1.24
N LEU A 112 -1.97 -21.60 0.78
CA LEU A 112 -2.02 -20.15 0.62
C LEU A 112 -2.89 -19.75 -0.57
N ARG A 113 -3.63 -18.67 -0.40
CA ARG A 113 -4.60 -18.18 -1.38
C ARG A 113 -3.99 -17.20 -2.37
N GLU A 114 -4.62 -17.10 -3.52
CA GLU A 114 -4.38 -15.98 -4.41
C GLU A 114 -4.79 -14.66 -3.75
N ILE A 115 -4.02 -13.63 -4.07
CA ILE A 115 -4.19 -12.31 -3.49
C ILE A 115 -5.24 -11.58 -4.32
N PRO A 116 -6.34 -11.10 -3.72
CA PRO A 116 -7.35 -10.34 -4.44
C PRO A 116 -6.74 -9.07 -5.02
N ARG A 117 -7.40 -8.45 -6.00
CA ARG A 117 -7.01 -7.15 -6.55
C ARG A 117 -7.19 -6.02 -5.53
N ILE A 118 -6.29 -5.96 -4.56
CA ILE A 118 -6.26 -4.99 -3.46
C ILE A 118 -5.53 -3.69 -3.85
N PHE A 119 -4.72 -3.75 -4.91
CA PHE A 119 -4.06 -2.60 -5.53
C PHE A 119 -4.65 -2.37 -6.92
N GLU A 120 -5.41 -1.28 -7.08
CA GLU A 120 -6.06 -0.93 -8.34
C GLU A 120 -5.97 0.57 -8.59
N LEU A 121 -5.61 0.97 -9.80
CA LEU A 121 -5.71 2.37 -10.22
C LEU A 121 -7.16 2.67 -10.59
N LYS A 122 -7.82 3.57 -9.86
CA LYS A 122 -9.25 3.88 -10.06
C LYS A 122 -9.50 5.04 -11.03
N SER A 123 -8.51 5.91 -11.26
CA SER A 123 -8.64 7.05 -12.19
C SER A 123 -7.29 7.45 -12.76
N THR A 124 -7.26 7.84 -14.03
CA THR A 124 -6.10 8.42 -14.72
C THR A 124 -6.47 9.75 -15.37
N PRO A 125 -5.89 10.87 -14.91
CA PRO A 125 -5.80 12.08 -15.72
C PRO A 125 -4.33 12.46 -15.92
N ASP A 126 -3.74 12.11 -17.08
CA ASP A 126 -2.41 12.54 -17.57
C ASP A 126 -1.24 12.53 -16.56
N TRP A 127 -1.39 11.83 -15.44
CA TRP A 127 -0.42 11.81 -14.37
C TRP A 127 0.59 10.74 -14.73
N ARG A 128 1.85 11.14 -14.98
CA ARG A 128 2.97 10.20 -14.96
C ARG A 128 3.09 9.69 -13.53
N LEU A 129 2.39 8.60 -13.25
CA LEU A 129 2.82 7.70 -12.17
C LEU A 129 4.22 7.30 -12.64
N PHE A 130 5.21 7.45 -11.76
CA PHE A 130 6.63 7.24 -12.03
C PHE A 130 7.34 8.44 -12.68
#